data_AF-A0A318ITJ6-F1
#
_entry.id   AF-A0A318ITJ6-F1
#
_cell.length_a   1.000
_cell.length_b   1.000
_cell.length_c   1.000
_cell.angle_alpha   90.00
_cell.angle_beta   90.00
_cell.angle_gamma   90.00
#
_symmetry.space_group_name_H-M   'P 1'
#
loop_
_entity.id
_entity.type
_entity.pdbx_description
1 polymer ?
#
loop_
_entity_poly.entity_id
_entity_poly.type
_entity_poly.pdbx_seq_one_letter_code
_entity_poly.pdbx_strand_id
1 'polypeptide(L)'
;MEMQNPSTEDCSVKVKDCCSDEQLVVQGQDDLKLSFDKLTFDQQLFVASFVYTYINLFEGLEENVTSYRDYVPPLVIRQIYKLDESYLI
;
A
#
# COMPACT_ATOMS: atom_id res chain seq x y z
N MET A 1 -45.74 -46.93 16.10
CA MET A 1 -45.69 -46.40 14.72
C MET A 1 -44.27 -46.65 14.24
N GLU A 2 -44.11 -47.51 13.25
CA GLU A 2 -42.83 -47.86 12.66
C GLU A 2 -42.21 -46.60 12.01
N MET A 3 -40.97 -46.25 12.35
CA MET A 3 -40.24 -45.18 11.67
C MET A 3 -39.67 -45.74 10.37
N GLN A 4 -39.96 -45.10 9.23
CA GLN A 4 -39.35 -45.45 7.95
C GLN A 4 -37.85 -45.19 8.00
N ASN A 5 -37.06 -46.21 7.66
CA ASN A 5 -35.64 -46.05 7.39
C ASN A 5 -35.47 -45.20 6.12
N PRO A 6 -34.62 -44.15 6.14
CA PRO A 6 -34.29 -43.43 4.93
C PRO A 6 -33.47 -44.36 4.02
N SER A 7 -33.95 -44.54 2.79
CA SER A 7 -33.22 -45.15 1.68
C SER A 7 -31.91 -44.38 1.46
N THR A 8 -30.78 -44.96 1.88
CA THR A 8 -29.43 -44.42 1.62
C THR A 8 -28.91 -44.86 0.25
N GLU A 9 -29.74 -44.74 -0.78
CA GLU A 9 -29.30 -44.93 -2.15
C GLU A 9 -29.38 -43.57 -2.84
N ASP A 10 -28.26 -43.20 -3.47
CA ASP A 10 -28.10 -42.07 -4.40
C ASP A 10 -27.82 -40.66 -3.86
N CYS A 11 -27.01 -40.55 -2.79
CA CYS A 11 -26.18 -39.36 -2.61
C CYS A 11 -24.68 -39.68 -2.68
N SER A 12 -24.26 -40.41 -3.71
CA SER A 12 -22.86 -40.40 -4.11
C SER A 12 -22.58 -39.05 -4.78
N VAL A 13 -22.13 -38.07 -4.00
CA VAL A 13 -21.53 -36.85 -4.56
C VAL A 13 -20.27 -37.30 -5.30
N LYS A 14 -20.41 -37.60 -6.59
CA LYS A 14 -19.27 -37.70 -7.49
C LYS A 14 -18.69 -36.30 -7.55
N VAL A 15 -17.66 -36.05 -6.75
CA VAL A 15 -16.80 -34.88 -6.91
C VAL A 15 -16.24 -35.01 -8.32
N LYS A 16 -16.89 -34.35 -9.28
CA LYS A 16 -16.27 -34.11 -10.58
C LYS A 16 -15.05 -33.25 -10.25
N ASP A 17 -13.87 -33.62 -10.72
CA ASP A 17 -12.67 -32.80 -10.62
C ASP A 17 -13.00 -31.43 -11.22
N CYS A 18 -13.38 -30.48 -10.37
CA CYS A 18 -14.04 -29.25 -10.80
C CYS A 18 -13.05 -28.14 -11.15
N CYS A 19 -11.76 -28.39 -10.94
CA CYS A 19 -10.71 -27.42 -11.14
C CYS A 19 -9.46 -28.15 -11.65
N SER A 20 -9.05 -27.84 -12.87
CA SER A 20 -7.70 -28.09 -13.33
C SER A 20 -6.82 -26.96 -12.81
N ASP A 21 -5.77 -27.28 -12.04
CA ASP A 21 -4.77 -26.30 -11.65
C ASP A 21 -4.01 -25.83 -12.90
N GLU A 22 -4.36 -24.67 -13.43
CA GLU A 22 -3.66 -24.04 -14.53
C GLU A 22 -2.55 -23.14 -13.98
N GLN A 23 -1.30 -23.51 -14.23
CA GLN A 23 -0.14 -22.71 -13.85
C GLN A 23 0.19 -21.71 -14.97
N LEU A 24 -0.15 -20.43 -14.76
CA LEU A 24 0.28 -19.36 -15.65
C LEU A 24 1.68 -18.87 -15.24
N VAL A 25 2.71 -19.29 -15.97
CA VAL A 25 4.08 -18.78 -15.79
C VAL A 25 4.29 -17.61 -16.73
N VAL A 26 4.24 -16.39 -16.19
CA VAL A 26 4.60 -15.17 -16.93
C VAL A 26 6.08 -14.92 -16.73
N GLN A 27 6.88 -15.12 -17.79
CA GLN A 27 8.28 -14.68 -17.79
C GLN A 27 8.32 -13.15 -17.77
N GLY A 28 8.93 -12.60 -16.72
CA GLY A 28 9.22 -11.17 -16.64
C GLY A 28 10.12 -10.74 -17.79
N GLN A 29 9.92 -9.52 -18.28
CA GLN A 29 10.76 -8.97 -19.34
C GLN A 29 12.13 -8.58 -18.77
N ASP A 30 13.20 -9.22 -19.25
CA ASP A 30 14.59 -8.90 -18.84
C ASP A 30 15.05 -7.54 -19.38
N ASP A 31 14.66 -7.19 -20.61
CA ASP A 31 15.02 -5.93 -21.25
C ASP A 31 13.84 -4.95 -21.26
N LEU A 32 13.77 -4.06 -20.26
CA LEU A 32 12.88 -2.89 -20.36
C LEU A 32 13.36 -1.99 -21.50
N LYS A 33 12.67 -2.03 -22.65
CA LYS A 33 12.77 -0.98 -23.68
C LYS A 33 12.18 0.33 -23.13
N LEU A 34 12.97 1.05 -22.35
CA LEU A 34 12.68 2.42 -21.94
C LEU A 34 12.82 3.33 -23.16
N SER A 35 11.72 3.45 -23.92
CA SER A 35 11.65 4.43 -25.01
C SER A 35 11.38 5.79 -24.38
N PHE A 36 12.45 6.45 -23.94
CA PHE A 36 12.45 7.85 -23.50
C PHE A 36 12.04 8.81 -24.64
N ASP A 37 12.15 8.32 -25.88
CA ASP A 37 11.75 9.00 -27.13
C ASP A 37 10.25 9.30 -27.21
N LYS A 38 9.43 8.74 -26.30
CA LYS A 38 7.98 9.00 -26.25
C LYS A 38 7.63 10.39 -25.71
N LEU A 39 8.52 11.02 -24.95
CA LEU A 39 8.26 12.33 -24.34
C LEU A 39 8.81 13.44 -25.22
N THR A 40 7.98 14.44 -25.50
CA THR A 40 8.46 15.68 -26.11
C THR A 40 9.37 16.44 -25.16
N PHE A 41 10.16 17.39 -25.68
CA PHE A 41 11.04 18.22 -24.86
C PHE A 41 10.30 18.92 -23.71
N ASP A 42 9.12 19.48 -23.98
CA ASP A 42 8.33 20.17 -22.96
C ASP A 42 7.84 19.21 -21.87
N GLN A 43 7.50 17.97 -22.23
CA GLN A 43 7.10 16.95 -21.26
C GLN A 43 8.29 16.50 -20.41
N GLN A 44 9.48 16.36 -21.00
CA GLN A 44 10.70 16.07 -20.25
C GLN A 44 11.03 17.19 -19.26
N LEU A 45 10.90 18.45 -19.70
CA LEU A 45 11.11 19.62 -18.85
C LEU A 45 10.11 19.65 -17.68
N PHE A 46 8.84 19.34 -17.94
CA PHE A 46 7.82 19.23 -16.90
C PHE A 46 8.14 18.12 -15.89
N VAL A 47 8.48 16.92 -16.36
CA VAL A 47 8.79 15.79 -15.47
C VAL A 47 10.04 16.09 -14.64
N ALA A 48 11.10 16.62 -15.26
CA ALA A 48 12.33 16.97 -14.57
C ALA A 48 12.10 18.05 -13.49
N SER A 49 11.35 19.11 -13.81
CA SER A 49 11.03 20.17 -12.85
C SER A 49 10.12 19.68 -11.72
N PHE A 50 9.13 18.84 -12.02
CA PHE A 50 8.28 18.22 -11.03
C PHE A 50 9.09 17.35 -10.06
N VAL A 51 9.90 16.42 -10.58
CA VAL A 51 10.74 15.53 -9.76
C VAL A 51 11.72 16.34 -8.92
N TYR A 52 12.41 17.33 -9.50
CA TYR A 52 13.35 18.17 -8.77
C TYR A 52 12.70 18.93 -7.61
N THR A 53 11.50 19.46 -7.82
CA THR A 53 10.78 20.24 -6.79
C THR A 53 10.32 19.34 -5.63
N TYR A 54 9.98 18.09 -5.93
CA TYR A 54 9.38 17.16 -4.97
C TYR A 54 10.33 16.07 -4.46
N ILE A 55 11.60 16.07 -4.86
CA ILE A 55 12.57 15.01 -4.52
C ILE A 55 12.69 14.78 -3.01
N ASN A 56 12.62 15.86 -2.23
CA ASN A 56 12.71 15.82 -0.77
C ASN A 56 11.53 15.10 -0.10
N LEU A 57 10.40 14.91 -0.79
CA LEU A 57 9.29 14.08 -0.27
C LEU A 57 9.62 12.58 -0.30
N PHE A 58 10.54 12.17 -1.16
CA PHE A 58 10.89 10.76 -1.37
C PHE A 58 12.21 10.38 -0.71
N GLU A 59 13.22 11.24 -0.80
CA GLU A 59 14.57 10.95 -0.27
C GLU A 59 14.79 11.47 1.16
N GLY A 60 13.88 12.34 1.65
CA GLY A 60 14.10 13.06 2.91
C GLY A 60 15.21 14.11 2.79
N LEU A 61 15.42 14.88 3.85
CA LEU A 61 16.49 15.88 3.89
C LEU A 61 17.71 15.29 4.64
N GLU A 62 18.92 15.46 4.09
CA GLU A 62 20.17 15.04 4.78
C GLU A 62 20.30 15.69 6.16
N GLU A 63 19.93 16.96 6.27
CA GLU A 63 19.78 17.65 7.53
C GLU A 63 18.31 17.98 7.79
N ASN A 64 17.83 17.63 8.99
CA ASN A 64 16.53 18.10 9.47
C ASN A 64 16.61 19.61 9.74
N VAL A 65 16.43 20.40 8.68
CA VAL A 65 16.25 21.85 8.78
C VAL A 65 14.83 22.07 9.29
N THR A 66 14.67 22.07 10.61
CA THR A 66 13.39 22.43 11.22
C THR A 66 13.09 23.90 10.87
N SER A 67 11.91 24.17 10.33
CA SER A 67 11.45 25.55 10.05
C SER A 67 11.20 26.35 11.34
N TYR A 68 11.30 25.70 12.50
CA TYR A 68 10.98 26.24 13.81
C TYR A 68 12.22 26.57 14.64
N ARG A 69 13.44 26.56 14.06
CA ARG A 69 14.67 26.91 14.80
C ARG A 69 14.58 28.26 15.52
N ASP A 70 13.93 29.24 14.87
CA ASP A 70 13.75 30.59 15.41
C ASP A 70 12.41 30.75 16.16
N TYR A 71 11.56 29.73 16.18
CA TYR A 71 10.29 29.79 16.89
C TYR A 71 10.51 29.50 18.36
N VAL A 72 10.26 30.50 19.21
CA VAL A 72 10.28 30.30 20.67
C VAL A 72 9.14 29.36 21.03
N PRO A 73 9.40 28.24 21.75
CA PRO A 73 8.35 27.34 22.19
C PRO A 73 7.23 28.12 22.90
N PRO A 74 5.95 27.84 22.60
CA PRO A 74 4.86 28.55 23.24
C PRO A 74 4.91 28.33 24.75
N LEU A 75 4.69 29.39 25.51
CA LEU A 75 4.66 29.30 26.96
C LEU A 75 3.51 28.36 27.37
N VAL A 76 3.87 27.24 27.99
CA VAL A 76 2.91 26.25 28.50
C VAL A 76 2.23 26.82 29.74
N ILE A 77 1.19 27.64 29.51
CA ILE A 77 0.39 28.28 30.56
C ILE A 77 -0.57 27.31 31.27
N ARG A 78 -0.84 26.16 30.67
CA ARG A 78 -1.73 25.12 31.20
C ARG A 78 -1.12 23.75 30.93
N GLN A 79 -1.31 22.82 31.86
CA GLN A 79 -0.84 21.44 31.72
C GLN A 79 -1.76 20.66 30.78
N ILE A 80 -1.79 21.06 29.50
CA ILE A 80 -2.62 20.42 28.45
C ILE A 80 -2.31 18.93 28.32
N TYR A 81 -1.06 18.54 28.56
CA TYR A 81 -0.64 17.13 28.59
C TYR A 81 -1.38 16.29 29.64
N LYS A 82 -1.87 16.89 30.74
CA LYS A 82 -2.69 16.19 31.73
C LYS A 82 -4.14 15.95 31.30
N LEU A 83 -4.62 16.67 30.28
CA LEU A 83 -5.98 16.46 29.76
C LEU A 83 -6.06 15.19 28.91
N ASP A 84 -4.96 14.83 28.24
CA ASP A 84 -4.85 13.63 27.40
C ASP A 84 -4.19 12.44 28.11
N GLU A 85 -3.86 12.56 29.40
CA GLU A 85 -3.31 11.44 30.17
C GLU A 85 -4.38 10.38 30.41
N SER A 86 -4.17 9.20 29.82
CA SER A 86 -4.91 7.99 30.19
C SER A 86 -4.06 7.14 31.14
N TYR A 87 -4.61 6.85 32.31
CA TYR A 87 -3.97 5.99 33.30
C TYR A 87 -4.52 4.57 33.12
N LEU A 88 -3.63 3.61 32.85
CA LEU A 88 -3.97 2.20 32.93
C LEU A 88 -4.17 1.85 34.41
N ILE A 89 -5.34 1.31 34.74
CA ILE A 89 -5.67 0.72 36.05
C ILE A 89 -5.42 -0.77 35.97
#